data_AF-A0A970LHU7-F1
#
_entry.id   AF-A0A970LHU7-F1
#
_cell.length_a   1.000
_cell.length_b   1.000
_cell.length_c   1.000
_cell.angle_alpha   90.00
_cell.angle_beta   90.00
_cell.angle_gamma   90.00
#
_symmetry.space_group_name_H-M   'P 1'
#
loop_
_entity.id
_entity.type
_entity.pdbx_description
1 polymer ?
#
loop_
_entity_poly.entity_id
_entity_poly.type
_entity_poly.pdbx_seq_one_letter_code
_entity_poly.pdbx_strand_id
1 'polypeptide(L)'
;MIIFISVLIHELGHGIVAKKLGIKIFEVQFFPFGAIAIMENITKYGGLEELLIAISGPLMSLFVALVFFYSKVPDNDLIFKYNFALFAFNLIPALPLDGGRIMRNIIVMRTSYKKATKILINSGKLLAIGLILFNIYLIINNVITVAYMITAIFIFFGALKEEKNCSYVYLFNRNNKKEKMLKKRKCKKRSLVCSR
;
A
#
# COMPACT_ATOMS: atom_id res chain seq x y z
N MET A 1 -10.76 -19.94 -8.23
CA MET A 1 -9.46 -19.79 -8.93
C MET A 1 -9.30 -18.41 -9.58
N ILE A 2 -10.32 -17.88 -10.28
CA ILE A 2 -10.26 -16.59 -10.99
C ILE A 2 -9.80 -15.43 -10.08
N ILE A 3 -10.42 -15.23 -8.91
CA ILE A 3 -10.06 -14.14 -7.99
C ILE A 3 -8.58 -14.18 -7.60
N PHE A 4 -8.06 -15.37 -7.29
CA PHE A 4 -6.65 -15.54 -6.92
C PHE A 4 -5.72 -15.16 -8.08
N ILE A 5 -6.05 -15.58 -9.31
CA ILE A 5 -5.28 -15.23 -10.50
C ILE A 5 -5.34 -13.72 -10.77
N SER A 6 -6.52 -13.09 -10.63
CA SER A 6 -6.69 -11.64 -10.77
C SER A 6 -5.82 -10.87 -9.77
N VAL A 7 -5.79 -11.29 -8.50
CA VAL A 7 -4.93 -10.69 -7.47
C VAL A 7 -3.46 -10.94 -7.79
N LEU A 8 -3.09 -12.13 -8.25
CA LEU A 8 -1.71 -12.42 -8.64
C LEU A 8 -1.24 -11.51 -9.79
N ILE A 9 -2.07 -11.33 -10.82
CA ILE A 9 -1.77 -10.42 -11.94
C ILE A 9 -1.64 -8.96 -11.46
N HIS A 10 -2.51 -8.53 -10.54
CA HIS A 10 -2.40 -7.22 -9.90
C HIS A 10 -1.05 -7.02 -9.18
N GLU A 11 -0.67 -7.97 -8.33
CA GLU A 11 0.61 -7.94 -7.61
C GLU A 11 1.83 -8.03 -8.54
N LEU A 12 1.71 -8.77 -9.65
CA LEU A 12 2.74 -8.76 -10.69
C LEU A 12 2.92 -7.38 -11.31
N GLY A 13 1.85 -6.60 -11.46
CA GLY A 13 1.93 -5.19 -11.89
C GLY A 13 2.88 -4.38 -11.02
N HIS A 14 2.71 -4.46 -9.69
CA HIS A 14 3.62 -3.86 -8.72
C HIS A 14 5.04 -4.39 -8.86
N GLY A 15 5.21 -5.71 -8.95
CA GLY A 15 6.52 -6.36 -9.04
C GLY A 15 7.32 -5.96 -10.29
N ILE A 16 6.66 -5.83 -11.45
CA ILE A 16 7.30 -5.42 -12.71
C ILE A 16 7.86 -4.01 -12.60
N VAL A 17 7.07 -3.06 -12.09
CA VAL A 17 7.50 -1.67 -11.93
C VAL A 17 8.58 -1.54 -10.87
N ALA A 18 8.43 -2.25 -9.74
CA ALA A 18 9.46 -2.29 -8.70
C ALA A 18 10.81 -2.78 -9.21
N LYS A 19 10.82 -3.88 -10.00
CA LYS A 19 12.04 -4.42 -10.61
C LYS A 19 12.66 -3.42 -11.59
N LYS A 20 11.85 -2.74 -12.39
CA LYS A 20 12.33 -1.73 -13.36
C LYS A 20 12.95 -0.50 -12.67
N LEU A 21 12.47 -0.15 -11.48
CA LEU A 21 13.02 0.91 -10.65
C LEU A 21 14.23 0.47 -9.80
N GLY A 22 14.67 -0.79 -9.93
CA GLY A 22 15.82 -1.32 -9.19
C GLY A 22 15.55 -1.57 -7.70
N ILE A 23 14.29 -1.63 -7.29
CA ILE A 23 13.91 -1.84 -5.88
C ILE A 23 13.90 -3.34 -5.58
N LYS A 24 14.60 -3.75 -4.51
CA LYS A 24 14.65 -5.15 -4.09
C LYS A 24 13.30 -5.59 -3.50
N ILE A 25 12.74 -6.65 -4.06
CA ILE A 25 11.58 -7.36 -3.52
C ILE A 25 12.13 -8.48 -2.64
N PHE A 26 11.80 -8.49 -1.35
CA PHE A 26 12.34 -9.45 -0.39
C PHE A 26 11.54 -10.75 -0.35
N GLU A 27 10.21 -10.66 -0.33
CA GLU A 27 9.34 -11.83 -0.22
C GLU A 27 7.93 -11.51 -0.74
N VAL A 28 7.25 -12.46 -1.37
CA VAL A 28 5.81 -12.35 -1.67
C VAL A 28 5.09 -13.36 -0.78
N GLN A 29 4.41 -12.86 0.26
CA GLN A 29 3.67 -13.70 1.20
C GLN A 29 2.23 -13.87 0.73
N PHE A 30 1.81 -15.12 0.52
CA PHE A 30 0.44 -15.44 0.13
C PHE A 30 -0.43 -15.65 1.38
N PHE A 31 -1.48 -14.86 1.51
CA PHE A 31 -2.57 -15.03 2.47
C PHE A 31 -3.80 -15.61 1.76
N PRO A 32 -4.74 -16.25 2.48
CA PRO A 32 -5.96 -16.83 1.88
C PRO A 32 -6.83 -15.83 1.11
N PHE A 33 -6.61 -14.53 1.31
CA PHE A 33 -7.41 -13.44 0.75
C PHE A 33 -6.58 -12.45 -0.10
N GLY A 34 -5.30 -12.75 -0.37
CA GLY A 34 -4.44 -11.91 -1.20
C GLY A 34 -2.95 -12.20 -1.02
N ALA A 35 -2.07 -11.62 -1.84
CA ALA A 35 -0.62 -11.71 -1.65
C ALA A 35 -0.08 -10.35 -1.21
N ILE A 36 0.89 -10.34 -0.30
CA ILE A 36 1.57 -9.11 0.14
C ILE A 36 3.03 -9.24 -0.26
N ALA A 37 3.49 -8.38 -1.18
CA ALA A 37 4.90 -8.23 -1.47
C ALA A 37 5.60 -7.40 -0.37
N ILE A 38 6.51 -8.04 0.37
CA ILE A 38 7.47 -7.38 1.26
C ILE A 38 8.62 -6.87 0.40
N MET A 39 8.82 -5.56 0.42
CA MET A 39 9.84 -4.88 -0.37
C MET A 39 10.81 -4.13 0.52
N GLU A 40 11.98 -3.78 -0.05
CA GLU A 40 12.89 -2.81 0.57
C GLU A 40 12.14 -1.53 0.94
N ASN A 41 12.56 -0.92 2.05
CA ASN A 41 11.85 0.20 2.65
C ASN A 41 11.93 1.44 1.73
N ILE A 42 11.07 1.49 0.71
CA ILE A 42 10.88 2.60 -0.23
C ILE A 42 10.47 3.87 0.53
N THR A 43 9.96 3.72 1.75
CA THR A 43 9.54 4.81 2.63
C THR A 43 10.74 5.58 3.19
N LYS A 44 11.47 6.30 2.33
CA LYS A 44 12.24 7.44 2.83
C LYS A 44 11.28 8.51 3.29
N TYR A 45 10.38 9.05 2.47
CA TYR A 45 9.27 9.94 2.88
C TYR A 45 8.20 10.15 1.77
N GLY A 46 7.97 9.17 0.88
CA GLY A 46 7.20 9.36 -0.36
C GLY A 46 8.09 9.72 -1.56
N GLY A 47 7.55 9.60 -2.77
CA GLY A 47 8.25 9.90 -4.01
C GLY A 47 7.56 9.35 -5.25
N LEU A 48 8.08 9.75 -6.43
CA LEU A 48 7.58 9.26 -7.71
C LEU A 48 7.65 7.74 -7.84
N GLU A 49 8.68 7.10 -7.28
CA GLU A 49 8.83 5.65 -7.26
C GLU A 49 7.68 4.94 -6.53
N GLU A 50 7.31 5.42 -5.34
CA GLU A 50 6.19 4.88 -4.55
C GLU A 50 4.86 5.07 -5.29
N LEU A 51 4.67 6.24 -5.91
CA LEU A 51 3.49 6.55 -6.70
C LEU A 51 3.38 5.64 -7.93
N LEU A 52 4.47 5.45 -8.68
CA LEU A 52 4.51 4.60 -9.87
C LEU A 52 4.21 3.15 -9.52
N ILE A 53 4.78 2.64 -8.43
CA ILE A 53 4.48 1.30 -7.95
C ILE A 53 3.01 1.21 -7.54
N ALA A 54 2.51 2.12 -6.70
CA ALA A 54 1.13 2.05 -6.22
C ALA A 54 0.09 2.13 -7.36
N ILE A 55 0.35 2.88 -8.42
CA ILE A 55 -0.56 2.97 -9.58
C ILE A 55 -0.49 1.71 -10.46
N SER A 56 0.65 1.02 -10.51
CA SER A 56 0.88 -0.08 -11.45
C SER A 56 -0.02 -1.31 -11.25
N GLY A 57 -0.35 -1.68 -10.02
CA GLY A 57 -1.29 -2.77 -9.73
C GLY A 57 -2.70 -2.46 -10.24
N PRO A 58 -3.32 -1.34 -9.82
CA PRO A 58 -4.61 -0.90 -10.35
C PRO A 58 -4.63 -0.81 -11.88
N LEU A 59 -3.59 -0.24 -12.51
CA LEU A 59 -3.51 -0.20 -13.98
C LEU A 59 -3.46 -1.59 -14.61
N MET A 60 -2.74 -2.53 -14.01
CA MET A 60 -2.70 -3.91 -14.48
C MET A 60 -4.08 -4.59 -14.37
N SER A 61 -4.78 -4.40 -13.25
CA SER A 61 -6.15 -4.90 -13.10
C SER A 61 -7.11 -4.27 -14.12
N LEU A 62 -7.01 -2.96 -14.35
CA LEU A 62 -7.82 -2.29 -15.36
C LEU A 62 -7.52 -2.82 -16.77
N PHE A 63 -6.24 -3.02 -17.10
CA PHE A 63 -5.82 -3.59 -18.38
C PHE A 63 -6.45 -4.97 -18.60
N VAL A 64 -6.36 -5.87 -17.62
CA VAL A 64 -7.00 -7.19 -17.70
C VAL A 64 -8.51 -7.05 -17.86
N ALA A 65 -9.15 -6.18 -17.08
CA ALA A 65 -10.59 -5.95 -17.21
C ALA A 65 -10.98 -5.54 -18.64
N LEU A 66 -10.28 -4.56 -19.22
CA LEU A 66 -10.57 -4.08 -20.58
C LEU A 66 -10.29 -5.13 -21.65
N VAL A 67 -9.18 -5.88 -21.55
CA VAL A 67 -8.87 -6.96 -22.50
C VAL A 67 -9.99 -8.00 -22.52
N PHE A 68 -10.42 -8.42 -21.33
CA PHE A 68 -11.49 -9.40 -21.23
C PHE A 68 -12.81 -8.80 -21.71
N PHE A 69 -13.17 -7.56 -21.34
CA PHE A 69 -14.39 -6.91 -21.82
C PHE A 69 -14.61 -7.01 -23.34
N TYR A 70 -13.56 -6.90 -24.15
CA TYR A 70 -13.63 -7.04 -25.62
C TYR A 70 -13.42 -8.48 -26.14
N SER A 71 -12.92 -9.39 -25.31
CA SER A 71 -12.63 -10.78 -25.68
C SER A 71 -13.88 -11.64 -25.64
N LYS A 72 -14.06 -12.54 -26.61
CA LYS A 72 -15.18 -13.51 -26.63
C LYS A 72 -14.76 -14.87 -26.07
N VAL A 73 -14.25 -14.88 -24.84
CA VAL A 73 -13.79 -16.10 -24.13
C VAL A 73 -14.85 -16.50 -23.09
N PRO A 74 -15.02 -17.80 -22.78
CA PRO A 74 -15.84 -18.23 -21.65
C PRO A 74 -15.46 -17.51 -20.35
N ASP A 75 -16.43 -17.23 -19.49
CA ASP A 75 -16.27 -16.53 -18.20
C ASP A 75 -15.72 -15.09 -18.27
N ASN A 76 -15.69 -14.47 -19.46
CA ASN A 76 -15.26 -13.08 -19.63
C ASN A 76 -15.93 -12.13 -18.63
N ASP A 77 -17.26 -12.15 -18.53
CA ASP A 77 -18.02 -11.27 -17.63
C ASP A 77 -17.55 -11.35 -16.17
N LEU A 78 -17.21 -12.56 -15.69
CA LEU A 78 -16.72 -12.76 -14.33
C LEU A 78 -15.31 -12.18 -14.18
N ILE A 79 -14.41 -12.47 -15.13
CA ILE A 79 -13.04 -11.95 -15.12
C ILE A 79 -13.03 -10.42 -15.17
N PHE A 80 -13.86 -9.82 -16.03
CA PHE A 80 -14.07 -8.38 -16.10
C PHE A 80 -14.53 -7.83 -14.75
N LYS A 81 -15.63 -8.36 -14.20
CA LYS A 81 -16.22 -7.89 -12.93
C LYS A 81 -15.21 -7.94 -11.79
N TYR A 82 -14.46 -9.03 -11.63
CA TYR A 82 -13.48 -9.16 -10.54
C TYR A 82 -12.28 -8.24 -10.72
N ASN A 83 -11.72 -8.12 -11.92
CA ASN A 83 -10.57 -7.23 -12.15
C ASN A 83 -10.96 -5.75 -12.05
N PHE A 84 -12.15 -5.38 -12.53
CA PHE A 84 -12.67 -4.03 -12.37
C PHE A 84 -12.98 -3.72 -10.91
N ALA A 85 -13.57 -4.65 -10.16
CA ALA A 85 -13.79 -4.50 -8.73
C ALA A 85 -12.46 -4.37 -7.97
N LEU A 86 -11.43 -5.15 -8.32
CA LEU A 86 -10.10 -5.07 -7.73
C LEU A 86 -9.43 -3.72 -8.01
N PHE A 87 -9.55 -3.21 -9.24
CA PHE A 87 -9.12 -1.86 -9.62
C PHE A 87 -9.82 -0.79 -8.79
N ALA A 88 -11.15 -0.79 -8.76
CA ALA A 88 -11.94 0.22 -8.07
C ALA A 88 -11.71 0.19 -6.55
N PHE A 89 -11.66 -1.00 -5.96
CA PHE A 89 -11.43 -1.18 -4.54
C PHE A 89 -10.03 -0.73 -4.13
N ASN A 90 -8.99 -1.09 -4.89
CA ASN A 90 -7.64 -0.66 -4.57
C ASN A 90 -7.40 0.83 -4.82
N LEU A 91 -8.25 1.55 -5.57
CA LEU A 91 -8.15 3.00 -5.71
C LEU A 91 -8.76 3.80 -4.55
N ILE A 92 -9.44 3.14 -3.60
CA ILE A 92 -10.01 3.82 -2.43
C ILE A 92 -8.88 4.51 -1.64
N PRO A 93 -9.01 5.81 -1.28
CA PRO A 93 -7.94 6.60 -0.63
C PRO A 93 -7.79 6.26 0.86
N ALA A 94 -7.46 5.02 1.18
CA ALA A 94 -7.33 4.49 2.53
C ALA A 94 -6.14 3.54 2.62
N LEU A 95 -5.30 3.67 3.65
CA LEU A 95 -4.24 2.68 3.90
C LEU A 95 -4.83 1.44 4.56
N PRO A 96 -4.45 0.21 4.17
CA PRO A 96 -3.25 -0.15 3.41
C PRO A 96 -3.40 -0.20 1.88
N LEU A 97 -4.56 0.13 1.31
CA LEU A 97 -4.85 0.02 -0.13
C LEU A 97 -3.94 0.93 -0.97
N ASP A 98 -3.78 0.61 -2.25
CA ASP A 98 -2.91 1.36 -3.17
C ASP A 98 -3.33 2.82 -3.33
N GLY A 99 -4.63 3.09 -3.38
CA GLY A 99 -5.23 4.41 -3.42
C GLY A 99 -4.83 5.24 -2.21
N GLY A 100 -4.67 4.59 -1.05
CA GLY A 100 -4.05 5.20 0.12
C GLY A 100 -2.61 5.64 -0.13
N ARG A 101 -1.79 4.83 -0.81
CA ARG A 101 -0.40 5.18 -1.13
C ARG A 101 -0.31 6.27 -2.22
N ILE A 102 -1.18 6.21 -3.22
CA ILE A 102 -1.33 7.23 -4.27
C ILE A 102 -1.69 8.57 -3.63
N MET A 103 -2.78 8.59 -2.84
CA MET A 103 -3.27 9.78 -2.19
C MET A 103 -2.28 10.32 -1.15
N ARG A 104 -1.53 9.43 -0.47
CA ARG A 104 -0.44 9.83 0.44
C ARG A 104 0.59 10.67 -0.29
N ASN A 105 1.04 10.24 -1.46
CA ASN A 105 2.04 10.96 -2.25
C ASN A 105 1.52 12.32 -2.76
N ILE A 106 0.24 12.42 -3.10
CA ILE A 106 -0.40 13.69 -3.46
C ILE A 106 -0.48 14.65 -2.25
N ILE A 107 -0.95 14.16 -1.10
CA ILE A 107 -1.13 14.97 0.11
C ILE A 107 0.23 15.47 0.65
N VAL A 108 1.30 14.67 0.52
CA VAL A 108 2.67 15.05 0.89
C VAL A 108 3.15 16.32 0.16
N MET A 109 2.63 16.63 -1.02
CA MET A 109 2.98 17.88 -1.71
C MET A 109 2.53 19.13 -0.92
N ARG A 110 1.51 19.00 -0.06
CA ARG A 110 0.94 20.10 0.73
C ARG A 110 1.17 19.95 2.23
N THR A 111 1.71 18.83 2.70
CA THR A 111 1.90 18.56 4.13
C THR A 111 3.06 17.61 4.40
N SER A 112 3.29 17.22 5.64
CA SER A 112 4.34 16.25 5.97
C SER A 112 3.88 14.80 5.74
N TYR A 113 4.81 13.92 5.35
CA TYR A 113 4.55 12.49 5.19
C TYR A 113 3.88 11.84 6.40
N LYS A 114 4.28 12.23 7.61
CA LYS A 114 3.67 11.75 8.85
C LYS A 114 2.18 12.14 8.94
N LYS A 115 1.84 13.39 8.61
CA LYS A 115 0.45 13.87 8.62
C LYS A 115 -0.37 13.18 7.53
N ALA A 116 0.16 13.12 6.30
CA ALA A 116 -0.49 12.43 5.18
C ALA A 116 -0.80 10.97 5.50
N THR A 117 0.20 10.24 6.00
CA THR A 117 0.05 8.83 6.39
C THR A 117 -0.97 8.67 7.51
N LYS A 118 -0.97 9.55 8.52
CA LYS A 118 -1.94 9.49 9.63
C LYS A 118 -3.38 9.73 9.17
N ILE A 119 -3.60 10.68 8.26
CA ILE A 119 -4.92 10.93 7.67
C ILE A 119 -5.44 9.67 6.97
N LEU A 120 -4.60 9.02 6.16
CA LEU A 120 -5.03 7.86 5.38
C LEU A 120 -5.10 6.55 6.18
N ILE A 121 -4.32 6.41 7.25
CA ILE A 121 -4.53 5.35 8.26
C ILE A 121 -5.90 5.53 8.92
N ASN A 122 -6.24 6.76 9.33
CA ASN A 122 -7.55 7.03 9.94
C ASN A 122 -8.69 6.79 8.95
N SER A 123 -8.52 7.13 7.67
CA SER A 123 -9.46 6.79 6.60
C SER A 123 -9.67 5.27 6.48
N GLY A 124 -8.59 4.47 6.51
CA GLY A 124 -8.68 3.01 6.51
C GLY A 124 -9.38 2.43 7.73
N LYS A 125 -9.12 2.97 8.93
CA LYS A 125 -9.84 2.58 10.15
C LYS A 125 -11.33 2.90 10.07
N LEU A 126 -11.69 4.08 9.57
CA LEU A 126 -13.08 4.47 9.35
C LEU A 126 -13.77 3.56 8.33
N LEU A 127 -13.09 3.23 7.24
CA LEU A 127 -13.60 2.30 6.23
C LEU A 127 -13.83 0.90 6.81
N ALA A 128 -12.89 0.39 7.61
CA ALA A 128 -13.07 -0.89 8.30
C ALA A 128 -14.28 -0.89 9.24
N ILE A 129 -14.47 0.17 10.03
CA ILE A 129 -15.65 0.32 10.90
C ILE A 129 -16.93 0.34 10.05
N GLY A 130 -16.95 1.10 8.95
CA GLY A 130 -18.07 1.16 8.03
C GLY A 130 -18.44 -0.21 7.45
N LEU A 131 -17.44 -1.01 7.05
CA LEU A 131 -17.65 -2.39 6.56
C LEU A 131 -18.23 -3.32 7.64
N ILE A 132 -17.81 -3.18 8.89
CA ILE A 132 -18.38 -3.96 10.01
C ILE A 132 -19.84 -3.60 10.22
N LEU A 133 -20.17 -2.30 10.27
CA LEU A 133 -21.55 -1.84 10.43
C LEU A 133 -22.43 -2.29 9.25
N PHE A 134 -21.91 -2.21 8.02
CA PHE A 134 -22.59 -2.70 6.84
C PHE A 134 -22.83 -4.22 6.90
N ASN A 135 -21.87 -4.99 7.39
CA ASN A 135 -22.03 -6.43 7.56
C ASN A 135 -23.10 -6.77 8.60
N ILE A 136 -23.14 -6.05 9.73
CA ILE A 136 -24.19 -6.19 10.75
C ILE A 136 -25.56 -5.88 10.15
N TYR A 137 -25.67 -4.80 9.37
CA TYR A 137 -26.90 -4.47 8.65
C TYR A 137 -27.35 -5.59 7.71
N LEU A 138 -26.43 -6.22 6.95
CA LEU A 138 -26.78 -7.36 6.10
C LEU A 138 -27.29 -8.57 6.91
N ILE A 139 -26.65 -8.87 8.04
CA ILE A 139 -27.08 -9.97 8.93
C ILE A 139 -28.50 -9.72 9.45
N ILE A 140 -28.82 -8.48 9.84
CA ILE A 140 -30.18 -8.11 10.28
C ILE A 140 -31.22 -8.33 9.16
N ASN A 141 -30.84 -8.12 7.90
CA ASN A 141 -31.68 -8.37 6.73
C ASN A 141 -31.65 -9.85 6.26
N ASN A 142 -31.23 -10.79 7.12
CA ASN A 142 -31.12 -12.22 6.84
C ASN A 142 -30.11 -12.59 5.74
N VAL A 143 -29.18 -11.70 5.39
CA VAL A 143 -28.08 -11.99 4.45
C VAL A 143 -26.82 -12.31 5.25
N ILE A 144 -26.59 -13.59 5.51
CA ILE A 144 -25.41 -14.05 6.26
C ILE A 144 -24.19 -14.03 5.34
N THR A 145 -23.34 -13.02 5.50
CA THR A 145 -22.06 -12.92 4.81
C THR A 145 -20.95 -12.66 5.82
N VAL A 146 -19.85 -13.39 5.75
CA VAL A 146 -18.69 -13.19 6.66
C VAL A 146 -17.56 -12.42 5.95
N ALA A 147 -17.64 -12.31 4.62
CA ALA A 147 -16.60 -11.71 3.78
C ALA A 147 -16.28 -10.24 4.13
N TYR A 148 -17.29 -9.42 4.39
CA TYR A 148 -17.09 -8.00 4.74
C TYR A 148 -16.42 -7.84 6.10
N MET A 149 -16.73 -8.72 7.07
CA MET A 149 -16.10 -8.71 8.39
C MET A 149 -14.61 -9.09 8.28
N ILE A 150 -14.28 -10.14 7.52
CA ILE A 150 -12.89 -10.54 7.25
C ILE A 150 -12.13 -9.40 6.54
N THR A 151 -12.75 -8.78 5.54
CA THR A 151 -12.17 -7.65 4.80
C THR A 151 -11.90 -6.46 5.71
N ALA A 152 -12.85 -6.12 6.59
CA ALA A 152 -12.68 -5.05 7.56
C ALA A 152 -11.52 -5.32 8.52
N ILE A 153 -11.41 -6.54 9.03
CA ILE A 153 -10.32 -6.96 9.91
C ILE A 153 -8.97 -6.81 9.18
N PHE A 154 -8.88 -7.27 7.94
CA PHE A 154 -7.67 -7.14 7.12
C PHE A 154 -7.25 -5.67 6.92
N ILE A 155 -8.20 -4.81 6.53
CA ILE A 155 -7.93 -3.37 6.33
C ILE A 155 -7.48 -2.73 7.64
N PHE A 156 -8.15 -3.04 8.76
CA PHE A 156 -7.82 -2.50 10.07
C PHE A 156 -6.41 -2.90 10.52
N PHE A 157 -6.06 -4.19 10.43
CA PHE A 157 -4.72 -4.67 10.76
C PHE A 157 -3.65 -4.11 9.83
N GLY A 158 -3.95 -3.99 8.53
CA GLY A 158 -3.04 -3.36 7.57
C GLY A 158 -2.80 -1.88 7.90
N ALA A 159 -3.83 -1.13 8.29
CA ALA A 159 -3.72 0.25 8.73
C ALA A 159 -2.86 0.38 10.01
N LEU A 160 -3.01 -0.55 10.97
CA LEU A 160 -2.17 -0.62 12.17
C LEU A 160 -0.70 -0.96 11.84
N LYS A 161 -0.46 -1.84 10.85
CA LYS A 161 0.88 -2.18 10.38
C LYS A 161 1.58 -0.95 9.78
N GLU A 162 0.89 -0.18 8.95
CA GLU A 162 1.39 1.08 8.39
C GLU A 162 1.69 2.13 9.49
N GLU A 163 0.87 2.19 10.55
CA GLU A 163 1.09 3.08 11.70
C GLU A 163 2.40 2.77 12.46
N LYS A 164 2.67 1.48 12.68
CA LYS A 164 3.91 1.01 13.32
C LYS A 164 5.13 1.29 12.43
N ASN A 165 5.02 1.00 11.13
CA ASN A 165 6.10 1.26 10.16
C ASN A 165 6.48 2.75 10.11
N CYS A 166 5.49 3.66 10.09
CA CYS A 166 5.75 5.10 10.10
C CYS A 166 6.52 5.54 11.35
N SER A 167 6.20 4.95 12.52
CA SER A 167 6.86 5.27 13.78
C SER A 167 8.31 4.78 13.80
N TYR A 168 8.55 3.57 13.27
CA TYR A 168 9.88 2.98 13.16
C TYR A 168 10.80 3.79 12.24
N VAL A 169 10.32 4.13 11.03
CA VAL A 169 11.08 4.93 10.06
C VAL A 169 11.45 6.30 10.63
N TYR A 170 10.53 6.93 11.38
CA TYR A 170 10.80 8.21 12.03
C TYR A 170 11.91 8.10 13.10
N LEU A 171 11.88 7.05 13.94
CA LEU A 171 12.91 6.81 14.95
C LEU A 171 14.27 6.52 14.31
N PHE A 172 14.31 5.67 13.28
CA PHE A 172 15.53 5.32 12.57
C PHE A 172 16.18 6.54 11.90
N ASN A 173 15.40 7.36 11.20
CA ASN A 173 15.91 8.59 10.58
C ASN A 173 16.38 9.63 11.61
N ARG A 174 15.76 9.70 12.79
CA ARG A 174 16.25 10.55 13.89
C ARG A 174 17.61 10.08 14.40
N ASN A 175 17.81 8.77 14.55
CA ASN A 175 19.09 8.19 14.98
C ASN A 175 20.19 8.40 13.93
N ASN A 176 19.92 8.12 12.66
CA ASN A 176 20.87 8.37 11.56
C ASN A 176 21.25 9.86 11.43
N LYS A 177 20.29 10.78 11.61
CA LYS A 177 20.57 12.21 11.60
C LYS A 177 21.47 12.60 12.77
N LYS A 178 21.23 12.08 13.98
CA LYS A 178 22.10 12.28 15.15
C LYS A 178 23.50 11.72 14.90
N GLU A 179 23.64 10.52 14.36
CA GLU A 179 24.94 9.94 14.03
C GLU A 179 25.71 10.75 12.99
N LYS A 180 25.05 11.22 11.93
CA LYS A 180 25.67 12.10 10.93
C LYS A 180 26.12 13.43 11.55
N MET A 181 25.34 14.01 12.46
CA MET A 181 25.74 15.21 13.20
C MET A 181 26.93 14.96 14.12
N LEU A 182 26.96 13.81 14.81
CA LEU A 182 28.07 13.40 15.67
C LEU A 182 29.36 13.15 14.87
N LYS A 183 29.28 12.50 13.71
CA LYS A 183 30.42 12.33 12.77
C LYS A 183 30.94 13.67 12.24
N LYS A 184 30.05 14.59 11.84
CA LYS A 184 30.44 15.96 11.42
C LYS A 184 31.12 16.74 12.55
N ARG A 185 30.60 16.66 13.79
CA ARG A 185 31.22 17.29 14.97
C ARG A 185 32.59 16.69 15.29
N LYS A 186 32.76 15.37 15.17
CA LYS A 186 34.08 14.69 15.34
C LYS A 186 35.08 15.10 14.25
N CYS A 187 34.70 15.20 12.99
CA CYS A 187 35.57 15.69 11.92
C CYS A 187 35.99 17.15 12.13
N LYS A 188 35.05 18.03 12.50
CA LYS A 188 35.33 19.46 12.73
C LYS A 188 36.25 19.70 13.94
N LYS A 189 36.20 18.82 14.96
CA LYS A 189 37.17 18.85 16.08
C LYS A 189 38.57 18.38 15.65
N ARG A 190 38.68 17.35 14.80
CA ARG A 190 39.99 16.87 14.30
C ARG A 190 40.70 17.91 13.42
N SER A 191 39.97 18.63 12.56
CA SER A 191 40.55 19.65 11.70
C SER A 191 41.11 20.87 12.44
N LEU A 192 40.60 21.18 13.64
CA LEU A 192 41.10 22.28 14.47
C LEU A 192 42.35 21.93 15.28
N VAL A 193 42.67 20.63 15.42
CA VAL A 193 43.84 20.14 16.17
C VAL A 193 45.07 19.97 15.28
N CYS A 194 44.91 19.77 13.96
CA CYS A 194 46.01 19.66 13.00
C CYS A 194 46.48 21.00 12.40
N SER A 195 45.88 22.13 12.80
CA SER A 195 46.23 23.48 12.30
C SER A 195 46.99 24.32 13.34
N ARG A 196 47.64 23.68 14.30
CA ARG A 196 48.62 24.25 15.25
C ARG A 196 49.85 23.37 15.24
#